data_AF-A0A382IVP2-F1
#
_entry.id   AF-A0A382IVP2-F1
#
_cell.length_a   1.000
_cell.length_b   1.000
_cell.length_c   1.000
_cell.angle_alpha   90.00
_cell.angle_beta   90.00
_cell.angle_gamma   90.00
#
_symmetry.space_group_name_H-M   'P 1'
#
loop_
_entity.id
_entity.type
_entity.pdbx_description
1 polymer ?
#
loop_
_entity_poly.entity_id
_entity_poly.type
_entity_poly.pdbx_seq_one_letter_code
_entity_poly.pdbx_strand_id
1 'polypeptide(L)'
;MKIPTKVVIILLFCSLFILSFNFCVAASNIPLKKYLSDKNIEEPENLIFLLQRCSAIYTFASAVLLEKDVTNSKKFIDIASDLLFKSTELLVIEFNYKFENAEKRSSERRKVFFEIYVEDGKKNWAENNSYIK
;
A
#
# COMPACT_ATOMS: atom_id res chain seq x y z
N MET A 1 11.32 44.72 15.17
CA MET A 1 11.88 44.36 13.85
C MET A 1 10.70 44.21 12.88
N LYS A 2 10.57 45.09 11.87
CA LYS A 2 9.44 45.03 10.92
C LYS A 2 9.80 44.06 9.79
N ILE A 3 9.03 42.98 9.66
CA ILE A 3 9.22 42.01 8.57
C ILE A 3 8.73 42.67 7.28
N PRO A 4 9.55 42.72 6.22
CA PRO A 4 9.16 43.38 4.97
C PRO A 4 8.01 42.62 4.29
N THR A 5 7.01 43.35 3.79
CA THR A 5 5.77 42.81 3.21
C THR A 5 6.01 41.79 2.09
N LYS A 6 7.10 41.95 1.32
CA LYS A 6 7.50 41.01 0.27
C LYS A 6 7.88 39.62 0.81
N VAL A 7 8.50 39.55 1.99
CA VAL A 7 8.85 38.27 2.64
C VAL A 7 7.60 37.56 3.16
N VAL A 8 6.61 38.32 3.64
CA VAL A 8 5.32 37.75 4.07
C VAL A 8 4.57 37.13 2.89
N ILE A 9 4.58 37.79 1.72
CA ILE A 9 3.94 37.27 0.50
C ILE A 9 4.62 35.98 0.01
N ILE A 10 5.96 35.93 0.02
CA ILE A 10 6.71 34.73 -0.37
C ILE A 10 6.40 33.56 0.58
N LEU A 11 6.38 33.81 1.89
CA LEU A 11 6.03 32.78 2.88
C LEU A 11 4.61 32.26 2.70
N LEU A 12 3.66 33.14 2.35
CA LEU A 12 2.29 32.76 2.03
C LEU A 12 2.22 31.86 0.80
N PHE A 13 2.91 32.21 -0.28
CA PHE A 13 2.98 31.37 -1.49
C PHE A 13 3.66 30.02 -1.23
N CYS A 14 4.74 29.98 -0.45
CA CYS A 14 5.39 28.73 -0.04
C CYS A 14 4.45 27.86 0.82
N SER A 15 3.68 28.46 1.73
CA SER A 15 2.73 27.71 2.58
C SER A 15 1.57 27.12 1.78
N LEU A 16 1.03 27.86 0.80
CA LEU A 16 0.01 27.39 -0.13
C LEU A 16 0.52 26.28 -1.04
N PHE A 17 1.78 26.36 -1.48
CA PHE A 17 2.43 25.33 -2.28
C PHE A 17 2.61 24.04 -1.47
N ILE A 18 3.04 24.12 -0.20
CA ILE A 18 3.22 22.94 0.67
C ILE A 18 1.88 22.25 0.97
N LEU A 19 0.79 23.00 1.15
CA LEU A 19 -0.55 22.43 1.36
C LEU A 19 -1.07 21.63 0.16
N SER A 20 -0.57 21.90 -1.05
CA SER A 20 -0.97 21.20 -2.29
C SER A 20 -0.37 19.79 -2.43
N PHE A 21 0.63 19.42 -1.63
CA PHE A 21 1.29 18.11 -1.68
C PHE A 21 0.67 17.03 -0.77
N ASN A 22 -0.43 17.30 -0.07
CA ASN A 22 -1.09 16.33 0.82
C ASN A 22 -2.03 15.34 0.11
N PHE A 23 -1.76 14.99 -1.15
CA PHE A 23 -2.56 13.99 -1.85
C PHE A 23 -1.93 12.60 -1.80
N CYS A 24 -2.70 11.69 -1.18
CA CYS A 24 -2.82 10.26 -1.49
C CYS A 24 -2.39 9.28 -0.37
N VAL A 25 -3.10 9.31 0.77
CA VAL A 25 -3.14 8.21 1.77
C VAL A 25 -4.55 7.60 1.91
N ALA A 26 -5.56 8.07 1.16
CA ALA A 26 -6.95 7.63 1.36
C ALA A 26 -7.34 6.34 0.62
N ALA A 27 -6.58 5.90 -0.39
CA ALA A 27 -6.98 4.75 -1.21
C ALA A 27 -6.77 3.39 -0.49
N SER A 28 -5.95 3.33 0.55
CA SER A 28 -5.56 2.07 1.17
C SER A 28 -6.68 1.41 2.00
N ASN A 29 -7.60 2.22 2.54
CA ASN A 29 -8.70 1.76 3.40
C ASN A 29 -10.02 1.52 2.64
N ILE A 30 -10.06 1.81 1.34
CA ILE A 30 -11.26 1.56 0.53
C ILE A 30 -11.42 0.04 0.38
N PRO A 31 -12.61 -0.55 0.67
CA PRO A 31 -12.84 -1.97 0.44
C PRO A 31 -12.51 -2.36 -1.01
N LEU A 32 -11.84 -3.49 -1.21
CA LEU A 32 -11.41 -3.91 -2.55
C LEU A 32 -12.57 -3.97 -3.55
N LYS A 33 -13.73 -4.49 -3.12
CA LYS A 33 -14.95 -4.51 -3.92
C LYS A 33 -15.39 -3.12 -4.40
N LYS A 34 -15.26 -2.10 -3.54
CA LYS A 34 -15.59 -0.72 -3.89
C LYS A 34 -14.55 -0.14 -4.84
N TYR A 35 -13.26 -0.38 -4.57
CA TYR A 35 -12.19 0.04 -5.47
C TYR A 35 -12.32 -0.58 -6.87
N LEU A 36 -12.83 -1.81 -6.98
CA LEU A 36 -13.00 -2.49 -8.27
C LEU A 36 -14.30 -2.16 -8.99
N SER A 37 -15.25 -1.48 -8.33
CA SER A 37 -16.56 -1.22 -8.92
C SER A 37 -16.54 -0.23 -10.08
N ASP A 38 -15.53 0.64 -10.14
CA ASP A 38 -15.39 1.71 -11.12
C ASP A 38 -14.01 1.70 -11.81
N LYS A 39 -13.24 0.61 -11.68
CA LYS A 39 -11.89 0.48 -12.22
C LYS A 39 -11.78 -0.64 -13.22
N ASN A 40 -11.06 -0.38 -14.32
CA ASN A 40 -10.66 -1.42 -15.25
C ASN A 40 -9.41 -2.15 -14.71
N ILE A 41 -9.53 -3.44 -14.42
CA ILE A 41 -8.44 -4.26 -13.89
C ILE A 41 -7.32 -4.52 -14.89
N GLU A 42 -7.56 -4.26 -16.18
CA GLU A 42 -6.56 -4.35 -17.23
C GLU A 42 -5.65 -3.12 -17.28
N GLU A 43 -6.03 -2.01 -16.63
CA GLU A 43 -5.16 -0.85 -16.52
C GLU A 43 -3.96 -1.17 -15.60
N PRO A 44 -2.72 -0.92 -16.05
CA PRO A 44 -1.51 -1.24 -15.29
C PRO A 44 -1.50 -0.72 -13.86
N GLU A 45 -1.97 0.51 -13.63
CA GLU A 45 -2.00 1.12 -12.28
C GLU A 45 -2.91 0.35 -11.33
N ASN A 46 -4.09 -0.07 -11.81
CA ASN A 46 -5.06 -0.81 -11.01
C ASN A 46 -4.55 -2.23 -10.74
N LEU A 47 -3.92 -2.88 -11.72
CA LEU A 47 -3.31 -4.20 -11.55
C LEU A 47 -2.14 -4.17 -10.56
N ILE A 48 -1.26 -3.17 -10.64
CA ILE A 48 -0.17 -2.97 -9.69
C ILE A 48 -0.71 -2.73 -8.28
N PHE A 49 -1.72 -1.87 -8.13
CA PHE A 49 -2.36 -1.63 -6.84
C PHE A 49 -2.92 -2.93 -6.24
N LEU A 50 -3.61 -3.73 -7.06
CA LEU A 50 -4.15 -5.03 -6.65
C LEU A 50 -3.06 -5.99 -6.21
N LEU A 51 -2.01 -6.17 -7.00
CA LEU A 51 -0.91 -7.08 -6.69
C LEU A 51 -0.19 -6.69 -5.40
N GLN A 52 0.08 -5.40 -5.18
CA GLN A 52 0.72 -4.91 -3.95
C GLN A 52 -0.16 -5.15 -2.73
N ARG A 53 -1.47 -4.93 -2.86
CA ARG A 53 -2.43 -5.12 -1.77
C ARG A 53 -2.67 -6.60 -1.46
N CYS A 54 -2.77 -7.45 -2.49
CA CYS A 54 -2.85 -8.90 -2.34
C CYS A 54 -1.58 -9.46 -1.70
N SER A 55 -0.39 -9.01 -2.14
CA SER A 55 0.87 -9.38 -1.50
C SER A 55 0.86 -9.10 0.01
N ALA A 56 0.34 -7.94 0.42
CA ALA A 56 0.24 -7.57 1.83
C ALA A 56 -0.72 -8.45 2.64
N ILE A 57 -1.93 -8.74 2.15
CA ILE A 57 -2.88 -9.60 2.90
C ILE A 57 -2.38 -11.04 2.99
N TYR A 58 -1.70 -11.56 1.96
CA TYR A 58 -1.07 -12.89 2.03
C TYR A 58 0.11 -12.91 3.00
N THR A 59 0.90 -11.82 3.08
CA THR A 59 1.96 -11.67 4.09
C THR A 59 1.36 -11.66 5.51
N PHE A 60 0.24 -10.95 5.71
CA PHE A 60 -0.49 -10.93 6.98
C PHE A 60 -1.03 -12.31 7.35
N ALA A 61 -1.69 -13.01 6.42
CA ALA A 61 -2.19 -14.37 6.64
C ALA A 61 -1.06 -15.34 7.00
N SER A 62 0.09 -15.23 6.33
CA SER A 62 1.30 -15.99 6.67
C SER A 62 1.74 -15.74 8.12
N ALA A 63 1.78 -14.48 8.56
CA ALA A 63 2.18 -14.11 9.91
C ALA A 63 1.21 -14.65 10.97
N VAL A 64 -0.09 -14.59 10.72
CA VAL A 64 -1.13 -15.16 11.60
C VAL A 64 -0.98 -16.68 11.76
N LEU A 65 -0.58 -17.37 10.70
CA LEU A 65 -0.47 -18.82 10.67
C LEU A 65 0.89 -19.36 11.13
N LEU A 66 1.91 -18.50 11.26
CA LEU A 66 3.31 -18.93 11.45
C LEU A 66 3.51 -19.93 12.59
N GLU A 67 2.82 -19.75 13.72
CA GLU A 67 2.96 -20.63 14.89
C GLU A 67 2.01 -21.83 14.87
N LYS A 68 0.90 -21.75 14.13
CA LYS A 68 -0.19 -22.75 14.17
C LYS A 68 -0.16 -23.71 12.98
N ASP A 69 0.33 -23.23 11.84
CA ASP A 69 0.36 -23.95 10.57
C ASP A 69 1.50 -23.41 9.70
N VAL A 70 2.72 -23.84 10.04
CA VAL A 70 3.96 -23.44 9.34
C VAL A 70 3.89 -23.79 7.85
N THR A 71 3.28 -24.93 7.49
CA THR A 71 3.19 -25.37 6.10
C THR A 71 2.36 -24.40 5.26
N ASN A 72 1.18 -24.00 5.74
CA ASN A 72 0.38 -23.03 5.01
C ASN A 72 0.94 -21.61 5.14
N SER A 73 1.50 -21.22 6.29
CA SER A 73 2.23 -19.96 6.44
C SER A 73 3.30 -19.80 5.34
N LYS A 74 4.13 -20.82 5.11
CA LYS A 74 5.11 -20.81 4.03
C LYS A 74 4.48 -20.62 2.64
N LYS A 75 3.39 -21.34 2.34
CA LYS A 75 2.67 -21.16 1.05
C LYS A 75 2.16 -19.73 0.89
N PHE A 76 1.62 -19.13 1.95
CA PHE A 76 1.10 -17.76 1.91
C PHE A 76 2.22 -16.74 1.65
N ILE A 77 3.39 -16.87 2.28
CA ILE A 77 4.50 -15.93 2.04
C ILE A 77 5.15 -16.11 0.66
N ASP A 78 5.17 -17.34 0.13
CA ASP A 78 5.63 -17.61 -1.24
C ASP A 78 4.70 -16.91 -2.26
N ILE A 79 3.38 -17.09 -2.11
CA ILE A 79 2.39 -16.38 -2.96
C ILE A 79 2.52 -14.87 -2.80
N ALA A 80 2.70 -14.36 -1.58
CA ALA A 80 2.87 -12.93 -1.33
C ALA A 80 4.09 -12.37 -2.08
N SER A 81 5.20 -13.11 -2.10
CA SER A 81 6.44 -12.71 -2.75
C SER A 81 6.30 -12.69 -4.28
N ASP A 82 5.65 -13.70 -4.86
CA ASP A 82 5.36 -13.75 -6.30
C ASP A 82 4.47 -12.58 -6.75
N LEU A 83 3.44 -12.25 -5.97
CA LEU A 83 2.56 -11.10 -6.26
C LEU A 83 3.34 -9.77 -6.22
N LEU A 84 4.23 -9.60 -5.24
CA LEU A 84 5.06 -8.42 -5.14
C LEU A 84 6.03 -8.31 -6.32
N PHE A 85 6.63 -9.43 -6.71
CA PHE A 85 7.54 -9.48 -7.85
C PHE A 85 6.81 -9.10 -9.14
N LYS A 86 5.63 -9.67 -9.40
CA LYS A 86 4.80 -9.29 -10.55
C LYS A 86 4.44 -7.81 -10.57
N SER A 87 4.13 -7.22 -9.40
CA SER A 87 3.87 -5.77 -9.32
C SER A 87 5.10 -4.93 -9.67
N THR A 88 6.29 -5.43 -9.32
CA THR A 88 7.58 -4.80 -9.64
C THR A 88 7.88 -4.90 -11.13
N GLU A 89 7.66 -6.05 -11.75
CA GLU A 89 7.81 -6.24 -13.20
C GLU A 89 6.91 -5.29 -13.99
N LEU A 90 5.64 -5.14 -13.60
CA LEU A 90 4.73 -4.21 -14.27
C LEU A 90 5.18 -2.75 -14.15
N LEU A 91 5.75 -2.33 -13.01
CA LEU A 91 6.31 -0.98 -12.88
C LEU A 91 7.48 -0.75 -13.84
N VAL A 92 8.29 -1.78 -14.11
CA VAL A 92 9.38 -1.70 -15.08
C VAL A 92 8.84 -1.67 -16.51
N ILE A 93 7.92 -2.56 -16.85
CA ILE A 93 7.42 -2.74 -18.23
C ILE A 93 6.53 -1.57 -18.65
N GLU A 94 5.53 -1.22 -17.83
CA GLU A 94 4.46 -0.28 -18.20
C GLU A 94 4.85 1.17 -17.93
N PHE A 95 5.78 1.41 -16.99
CA PHE A 95 6.16 2.75 -16.56
C PHE A 95 7.67 3.05 -16.67
N ASN A 96 8.46 2.12 -17.23
CA ASN A 96 9.89 2.29 -17.48
C ASN A 96 10.70 2.67 -16.22
N TYR A 97 10.31 2.17 -15.05
CA TYR A 97 11.10 2.33 -13.83
C TYR A 97 12.38 1.49 -13.94
N LYS A 98 13.48 1.98 -13.34
CA LYS A 98 14.60 1.11 -13.00
C LYS A 98 14.13 0.05 -12.00
N PHE A 99 14.62 -1.18 -12.14
CA PHE A 99 14.18 -2.30 -11.31
C PHE A 99 14.32 -2.00 -9.81
N GLU A 100 15.43 -1.40 -9.37
CA GLU A 100 15.67 -1.07 -7.96
C GLU A 100 14.64 -0.05 -7.42
N ASN A 101 14.22 0.90 -8.26
CA ASN A 101 13.20 1.87 -7.87
C ASN A 101 11.80 1.23 -7.82
N ALA A 102 11.50 0.33 -8.76
CA ALA A 102 10.26 -0.43 -8.78
C ALA A 102 10.14 -1.35 -7.56
N GLU A 103 11.20 -2.08 -7.23
CA GLU A 103 11.27 -3.00 -6.10
C GLU A 103 11.08 -2.26 -4.77
N LYS A 104 11.80 -1.15 -4.59
CA LYS A 104 11.61 -0.26 -3.44
C LYS A 104 10.17 0.23 -3.32
N ARG A 105 9.59 0.75 -4.41
CA ARG A 105 8.21 1.28 -4.42
C ARG A 105 7.18 0.21 -4.07
N SER A 106 7.30 -0.97 -4.65
CA SER A 106 6.43 -2.10 -4.36
C SER A 106 6.54 -2.56 -2.91
N SER A 107 7.76 -2.70 -2.40
CA SER A 107 8.02 -3.08 -1.01
C SER A 107 7.46 -2.08 0.01
N GLU A 108 7.64 -0.77 -0.24
CA GLU A 108 7.07 0.29 0.60
C GLU A 108 5.54 0.26 0.60
N ARG A 109 4.92 0.09 -0.58
CA ARG A 109 3.45 0.00 -0.68
C ARG A 109 2.90 -1.24 0.02
N ARG A 110 3.54 -2.40 -0.15
CA ARG A 110 3.18 -3.63 0.58
C ARG A 110 3.26 -3.41 2.09
N LYS A 111 4.29 -2.75 2.59
CA LYS A 111 4.46 -2.45 4.02
C LYS A 111 3.29 -1.64 4.57
N VAL A 112 2.89 -0.57 3.86
CA VAL A 112 1.74 0.26 4.27
C VAL A 112 0.46 -0.57 4.37
N PHE A 113 0.17 -1.41 3.37
CA PHE A 113 -1.01 -2.28 3.42
C PHE A 113 -0.91 -3.33 4.54
N PHE A 114 0.27 -3.90 4.76
CA PHE A 114 0.48 -4.89 5.81
C PHE A 114 0.19 -4.30 7.20
N GLU A 115 0.67 -3.08 7.47
CA GLU A 115 0.38 -2.37 8.73
C GLU A 115 -1.12 -2.16 8.93
N ILE A 116 -1.87 -1.81 7.88
CA ILE A 116 -3.33 -1.69 7.94
C ILE A 116 -3.98 -3.02 8.31
N TYR A 117 -3.56 -4.13 7.68
CA TYR A 117 -4.11 -5.46 8.00
C TYR A 117 -3.76 -5.94 9.39
N VAL A 118 -2.59 -5.57 9.92
CA VAL A 118 -2.22 -5.85 11.31
C VAL A 118 -3.16 -5.13 12.27
N GLU A 119 -3.45 -3.85 12.05
CA GLU A 119 -4.36 -3.08 12.91
C GLU A 119 -5.80 -3.59 12.81
N ASP A 120 -6.29 -3.86 11.60
CA ASP A 120 -7.62 -4.47 11.39
C ASP A 120 -7.71 -5.85 12.04
N GLY A 121 -6.65 -6.66 11.93
CA GLY A 121 -6.56 -7.98 12.53
C GLY A 121 -6.62 -7.97 14.05
N LYS A 122 -5.91 -7.02 14.69
CA LYS A 122 -5.98 -6.83 16.15
C LYS A 122 -7.39 -6.45 16.59
N LYS A 123 -8.04 -5.55 15.86
CA LYS A 123 -9.42 -5.15 16.13
C LYS A 123 -10.39 -6.31 15.98
N ASN A 124 -10.30 -7.06 14.88
CA ASN A 124 -11.13 -8.24 14.65
C ASN A 124 -10.95 -9.27 15.76
N TRP A 125 -9.70 -9.55 16.17
CA TRP A 125 -9.42 -10.50 17.24
C TRP A 125 -10.13 -10.12 18.55
N ALA A 126 -10.10 -8.84 18.91
CA ALA A 126 -10.79 -8.32 20.10
C ALA A 126 -12.32 -8.44 20.02
N GLU A 127 -12.90 -8.29 18.83
CA GLU A 127 -14.36 -8.31 18.63
C GLU A 127 -14.93 -9.73 18.44
N ASN A 128 -14.22 -10.62 17.76
CA ASN A 128 -14.76 -11.89 17.26
C ASN A 128 -13.82 -13.10 17.40
N ASN A 129 -12.65 -12.94 18.04
CA ASN A 129 -11.64 -13.99 18.23
C ASN A 129 -11.14 -14.61 16.89
N SER A 130 -11.15 -13.80 15.82
CA SER A 130 -10.56 -14.11 14.51
C SER A 130 -9.76 -12.92 13.99
N TYR A 131 -8.62 -13.18 13.35
CA TYR A 131 -7.84 -12.12 12.69
C TYR A 131 -8.43 -11.68 11.36
N ILE A 132 -9.24 -12.52 10.71
CA ILE A 132 -9.83 -12.29 9.40
C ILE A 132 -11.36 -12.28 9.54
N LYS A 133 -12.00 -11.30 8.88
CA LYS A 133 -13.45 -11.10 8.85
C LYS A 133 -13.97 -11.15 7.42
#